data_AF-A0A1B4Q2X2-F1
#
_entry.id   AF-A0A1B4Q2X2-F1
#
_cell.length_a   1.000
_cell.length_b   1.000
_cell.length_c   1.000
_cell.angle_alpha   90.00
_cell.angle_beta   90.00
_cell.angle_gamma   90.00
#
_symmetry.space_group_name_H-M   'P 1'
#
loop_
_entity.id
_entity.type
_entity.pdbx_description
1 polymer ?
#
loop_
_entity_poly.entity_id
_entity_poly.type
_entity_poly.pdbx_seq_one_letter_code
_entity_poly.pdbx_strand_id
1 'polypeptide(L)'
;MFLIRSLAAACLLLAGCIAAAHAETYPPEVSRTIDKLQSRCAGKSNDPKAAACIEYKATLARTVPPAVQALMRQEEVLNDKCRNGPAPKILPNGQYAPGSVCAQREELMKIIHQHDWCWGHTDMDSYHPGWVICHPGEWQ
;
A
#
# COMPACT_ATOMS: atom_id res chain seq x y z
N MET A 1 -39.46 36.87 18.63
CA MET A 1 -38.26 37.23 17.85
C MET A 1 -37.11 36.37 18.37
N PHE A 2 -37.01 35.13 17.87
CA PHE A 2 -35.98 34.16 18.27
C PHE A 2 -34.85 34.21 17.24
N LEU A 3 -33.83 35.01 17.51
CA LEU A 3 -32.57 34.98 16.77
C LEU A 3 -31.47 34.73 17.79
N ILE A 4 -30.42 34.03 17.37
CA ILE A 4 -29.24 33.61 18.16
C ILE A 4 -29.38 32.23 18.84
N ARG A 5 -29.63 31.16 18.07
CA ARG A 5 -29.32 29.77 18.51
C ARG A 5 -28.68 28.87 17.45
N SER A 6 -28.16 29.41 16.33
CA SER A 6 -27.74 28.57 15.19
C SER A 6 -26.33 28.79 14.66
N LEU A 7 -25.44 29.48 15.37
CA LEU A 7 -24.04 29.64 14.92
C LEU A 7 -23.12 28.54 15.47
N ALA A 8 -23.30 28.09 16.71
CA ALA A 8 -22.45 27.05 17.30
C ALA A 8 -22.69 25.65 16.70
N ALA A 9 -23.94 25.35 16.32
CA ALA A 9 -24.29 24.07 15.68
C ALA A 9 -23.78 24.00 14.22
N ALA A 10 -23.65 25.15 13.54
CA ALA A 10 -23.12 25.20 12.18
C ALA A 10 -21.60 24.98 12.14
N CYS A 11 -20.84 25.43 13.16
CA CYS A 11 -19.40 25.18 13.23
C CYS A 11 -19.03 23.72 13.57
N LEU A 12 -19.85 23.01 14.34
CA LEU A 12 -19.63 21.59 14.64
C LEU A 12 -19.93 20.67 13.45
N LEU A 13 -20.81 21.08 12.54
CA LEU A 13 -21.08 20.35 11.29
C LEU A 13 -19.98 20.57 10.24
N LEU A 14 -19.30 21.72 10.24
CA LEU A 14 -18.18 21.98 9.33
C LEU A 14 -16.87 21.30 9.75
N ALA A 15 -16.69 20.99 11.04
CA ALA A 15 -15.54 20.20 11.52
C ALA A 15 -15.66 18.70 11.21
N GLY A 16 -16.87 18.21 10.93
CA GLY A 16 -17.12 16.81 10.54
C GLY A 16 -16.88 16.50 9.06
N CYS A 17 -16.60 17.51 8.23
CA CYS A 17 -16.48 17.36 6.78
C CYS A 17 -15.03 17.36 6.25
N ILE A 18 -14.01 17.33 7.11
CA ILE A 18 -12.61 17.31 6.67
C ILE A 18 -11.86 16.13 7.32
N ALA A 19 -12.28 14.89 7.05
CA ALA A 19 -11.42 13.71 7.16
C ALA A 19 -12.03 12.46 6.50
N ALA A 20 -12.81 12.61 5.42
CA ALA A 20 -12.76 11.62 4.36
C ALA A 20 -11.74 12.19 3.37
N ALA A 21 -10.46 12.11 3.73
CA ALA A 21 -9.39 12.32 2.77
C ALA A 21 -9.69 11.34 1.63
N HIS A 22 -10.08 11.90 0.48
CA HIS A 22 -10.21 11.14 -0.74
C HIS A 22 -8.94 10.30 -0.91
N ALA A 23 -9.10 9.03 -1.28
CA ALA A 23 -8.01 8.22 -1.79
C ALA A 23 -7.13 9.12 -2.66
N GLU A 24 -5.84 9.25 -2.32
CA GLU A 24 -4.91 10.04 -3.11
C GLU A 24 -4.82 9.37 -4.47
N THR A 25 -5.68 9.75 -5.41
CA THR A 25 -5.65 9.20 -6.76
C THR A 25 -4.39 9.72 -7.43
N TYR A 26 -3.37 8.88 -7.51
CA TYR A 26 -2.11 9.21 -8.16
C TYR A 26 -2.36 9.52 -9.64
N PRO A 27 -1.74 10.57 -10.20
CA PRO A 27 -1.85 10.84 -11.64
C PRO A 27 -1.38 9.64 -12.48
N PRO A 28 -2.02 9.34 -13.62
CA PRO A 28 -1.64 8.21 -14.48
C PRO A 28 -0.16 8.20 -14.89
N GLU A 29 0.42 9.39 -15.06
CA GLU A 29 1.84 9.57 -15.40
C GLU A 29 2.76 9.10 -14.28
N VAL A 30 2.35 9.30 -13.02
CA VAL A 30 3.11 8.86 -11.84
C VAL A 30 3.10 7.33 -11.76
N SER A 31 1.94 6.69 -11.90
CA SER A 31 1.84 5.22 -11.98
C SER A 31 2.74 4.67 -13.07
N ARG A 32 2.55 5.12 -14.32
CA ARG A 32 3.34 4.67 -15.47
C ARG A 32 4.84 4.83 -15.27
N THR A 33 5.26 5.89 -14.57
CA THR A 33 6.68 6.13 -14.25
C THR A 33 7.20 5.10 -13.25
N ILE A 34 6.45 4.84 -12.18
CA ILE A 34 6.80 3.84 -11.18
C ILE A 34 6.87 2.45 -11.83
N ASP A 35 5.86 2.07 -12.62
CA ASP A 35 5.78 0.76 -13.27
C ASP A 35 6.96 0.53 -14.23
N LYS A 36 7.31 1.55 -15.01
CA LYS A 36 8.48 1.50 -15.92
C LYS A 36 9.79 1.34 -15.16
N LEU A 37 9.96 2.04 -14.03
CA LEU A 37 11.17 1.95 -13.22
C LEU A 37 11.26 0.60 -12.51
N GLN A 38 10.14 0.10 -11.98
CA GLN A 38 10.03 -1.22 -11.37
C GLN A 38 10.40 -2.31 -12.39
N SER A 39 9.82 -2.28 -13.59
CA SER A 39 10.10 -3.25 -14.66
C SER A 39 11.59 -3.24 -15.07
N ARG A 40 12.19 -2.05 -15.19
CA ARG A 40 13.64 -1.92 -15.46
C ARG A 40 14.51 -2.43 -14.33
N CYS A 41 14.09 -2.25 -13.08
CA CYS A 41 14.79 -2.79 -11.92
C CYS A 41 14.71 -4.33 -11.88
N ALA A 42 13.52 -4.88 -12.10
CA ALA A 42 13.27 -6.32 -12.22
C ALA A 42 14.12 -6.96 -13.33
N GLY A 43 14.21 -6.31 -14.50
CA GLY A 43 15.08 -6.75 -15.60
C GLY A 43 16.58 -6.75 -15.28
N LYS A 44 16.99 -6.19 -14.14
CA LYS A 44 18.36 -6.25 -13.58
C LYS A 44 18.45 -7.18 -12.37
N SER A 45 17.57 -8.17 -12.28
CA SER A 45 17.51 -9.13 -11.17
C SER A 45 17.37 -8.46 -9.80
N ASN A 46 16.74 -7.28 -9.77
CA ASN A 46 16.64 -6.43 -8.58
C ASN A 46 18.00 -6.08 -7.94
N ASP A 47 19.09 -5.97 -8.72
CA ASP A 47 20.38 -5.52 -8.22
C ASP A 47 20.23 -4.12 -7.58
N PRO A 48 20.42 -4.00 -6.24
CA PRO A 48 20.23 -2.73 -5.55
C PRO A 48 21.19 -1.63 -6.01
N LYS A 49 22.29 -1.98 -6.70
CA LYS A 49 23.27 -1.04 -7.25
C LYS A 49 22.94 -0.61 -8.68
N ALA A 50 22.01 -1.28 -9.36
CA ALA A 50 21.61 -0.89 -10.70
C ALA A 50 20.90 0.47 -10.67
N ALA A 51 21.26 1.36 -11.59
CA ALA A 51 20.72 2.72 -11.65
C ALA A 51 19.18 2.76 -11.67
N ALA A 52 18.54 1.84 -12.42
CA ALA A 52 17.08 1.74 -12.46
C ALA A 52 16.46 1.37 -11.10
N CYS A 53 17.12 0.52 -10.30
CA CYS A 53 16.64 0.14 -8.97
C CYS A 53 16.82 1.29 -7.95
N ILE A 54 17.92 2.03 -8.04
CA ILE A 54 18.15 3.23 -7.22
C ILE A 54 17.08 4.28 -7.54
N GLU A 55 16.83 4.53 -8.83
CA GLU A 55 15.83 5.50 -9.30
C GLU A 55 14.40 5.09 -8.91
N TYR A 56 14.07 3.81 -9.04
CA TYR A 56 12.79 3.24 -8.59
C TYR A 56 12.57 3.50 -7.08
N LYS A 57 13.52 3.12 -6.23
CA LYS A 57 13.43 3.33 -4.77
C LYS A 57 13.34 4.81 -4.40
N ALA A 58 14.12 5.66 -5.06
CA ALA A 58 14.06 7.10 -4.84
C ALA A 58 12.73 7.73 -5.30
N THR A 59 12.12 7.18 -6.34
CA THR A 59 10.80 7.60 -6.81
C THR A 59 9.72 7.18 -5.83
N LEU A 60 9.72 5.91 -5.38
CA LEU A 60 8.81 5.46 -4.32
C LEU A 60 8.94 6.30 -3.05
N ALA A 61 10.16 6.58 -2.58
CA ALA A 61 10.37 7.37 -1.37
C ALA A 61 9.81 8.80 -1.44
N ARG A 62 9.63 9.35 -2.65
CA ARG A 62 9.03 10.67 -2.88
C ARG A 62 7.52 10.61 -3.12
N THR A 63 7.04 9.53 -3.73
CA THR A 63 5.62 9.37 -4.08
C THR A 63 4.79 8.79 -2.94
N VAL A 64 5.31 7.78 -2.23
CA VAL A 64 4.58 7.07 -1.18
C VAL A 64 4.46 7.98 0.05
N PRO A 65 3.24 8.22 0.59
CA PRO A 65 3.07 8.98 1.82
C PRO A 65 3.84 8.35 3.00
N PRO A 66 4.40 9.13 3.93
CA PRO A 66 5.20 8.59 5.04
C PRO A 66 4.49 7.53 5.89
N ALA A 67 3.17 7.67 6.09
CA ALA A 67 2.36 6.67 6.78
C ALA A 67 2.34 5.34 6.03
N VAL A 68 2.14 5.37 4.72
CA VAL A 68 2.15 4.17 3.86
C VAL A 68 3.55 3.56 3.77
N GLN A 69 4.61 4.38 3.73
CA GLN A 69 5.99 3.87 3.80
C GLN A 69 6.28 3.11 5.11
N ALA A 70 5.68 3.54 6.22
CA ALA A 70 5.79 2.82 7.49
C ALA A 70 5.07 1.47 7.44
N LEU A 71 3.87 1.43 6.84
CA LEU A 71 3.11 0.18 6.62
C LEU A 71 3.89 -0.78 5.72
N MET A 72 4.40 -0.32 4.57
CA MET A 72 5.20 -1.14 3.65
C MET A 72 6.43 -1.75 4.32
N ARG A 73 7.19 -0.97 5.11
CA ARG A 73 8.33 -1.49 5.87
C ARG A 73 7.92 -2.52 6.92
N GLN A 74 6.78 -2.31 7.58
CA GLN A 74 6.25 -3.27 8.53
C GLN A 74 5.80 -4.56 7.83
N GLU A 75 5.24 -4.46 6.62
CA GLU A 75 4.87 -5.62 5.79
C GLU A 75 6.10 -6.41 5.41
N GLU A 76 7.17 -5.76 4.95
CA GLU A 76 8.43 -6.43 4.58
C GLU A 76 8.99 -7.25 5.76
N VAL A 77 8.96 -6.70 6.97
CA VAL A 77 9.39 -7.40 8.20
C VAL A 77 8.48 -8.58 8.53
N LEU A 78 7.16 -8.42 8.42
CA LEU A 78 6.20 -9.50 8.69
C LEU A 78 6.25 -10.59 7.62
N ASN A 79 6.46 -10.21 6.36
CA ASN A 79 6.63 -11.11 5.23
C ASN A 79 7.88 -11.97 5.39
N ASP A 80 9.03 -11.37 5.73
CA ASP A 80 10.25 -12.10 6.02
C ASP A 80 10.04 -13.12 7.15
N LYS A 81 9.43 -12.70 8.26
CA LYS A 81 9.10 -13.60 9.37
C LYS A 81 8.07 -14.67 9.01
N CYS A 82 7.10 -14.37 8.16
CA CYS A 82 6.11 -15.34 7.69
C CYS A 82 6.76 -16.41 6.80
N ARG A 83 7.69 -16.01 5.91
CA ARG A 83 8.38 -16.91 4.97
C ARG A 83 9.46 -17.75 5.63
N ASN A 84 10.20 -17.18 6.58
CA ASN A 84 11.36 -17.80 7.22
C ASN A 84 11.06 -18.35 8.63
N GLY A 85 9.85 -18.13 9.13
CA GLY A 85 9.42 -18.59 10.45
C GLY A 85 8.81 -20.00 10.44
N PRO A 86 8.30 -20.45 11.59
CA PRO A 86 7.56 -21.70 11.69
C PRO A 86 6.34 -21.69 10.76
N ALA A 87 6.05 -22.84 10.14
CA ALA A 87 4.88 -22.99 9.28
C ALA A 87 3.61 -22.58 10.04
N PRO A 88 2.84 -21.59 9.55
CA PRO A 88 1.64 -21.14 10.24
C PRO A 88 0.55 -22.20 10.13
N LYS A 89 -0.31 -22.28 11.15
CA LYS A 89 -1.54 -23.05 11.05
C LYS A 89 -2.46 -22.40 10.02
N ILE A 90 -2.90 -23.17 9.02
CA ILE A 90 -3.91 -22.77 8.05
C ILE A 90 -5.25 -23.39 8.48
N LEU A 91 -6.30 -22.58 8.48
CA LEU A 91 -7.67 -22.99 8.78
C LEU A 91 -8.29 -23.71 7.56
N PRO A 92 -9.37 -24.51 7.74
CA PRO A 92 -10.02 -25.21 6.62
C PRO A 92 -10.50 -24.31 5.48
N ASN A 93 -10.69 -23.01 5.73
CA ASN A 93 -11.07 -22.00 4.73
C ASN A 93 -9.86 -21.41 3.97
N GLY A 94 -8.66 -21.95 4.16
CA GLY A 94 -7.43 -21.48 3.51
C GLY A 94 -6.78 -20.25 4.16
N GLN A 95 -7.40 -19.66 5.20
CA GLN A 95 -6.84 -18.50 5.89
C GLN A 95 -5.84 -18.91 6.96
N TYR A 96 -4.85 -18.06 7.21
CA TYR A 96 -3.96 -18.23 8.36
C TYR A 96 -4.74 -18.09 9.67
N ALA A 97 -4.36 -18.89 10.67
CA ALA A 97 -4.94 -18.78 12.00
C ALA A 97 -4.74 -17.35 12.57
N PRO A 98 -5.78 -16.75 13.19
CA PRO A 98 -5.67 -15.43 13.80
C PRO A 98 -4.50 -15.33 14.77
N GLY A 99 -3.83 -14.18 14.79
CA GLY A 99 -2.67 -13.92 15.64
C GLY A 99 -1.34 -14.47 15.09
N SER A 100 -1.35 -15.33 14.09
CA SER A 100 -0.10 -15.73 13.40
C SER A 100 0.55 -14.55 12.68
N VAL A 101 1.87 -14.61 12.50
CA VAL A 101 2.61 -13.56 11.77
C VAL A 101 2.11 -13.42 10.33
N CYS A 102 1.79 -14.53 9.67
CA CYS A 102 1.22 -14.49 8.33
C CYS A 102 -0.17 -13.86 8.30
N ALA A 103 -1.04 -14.12 9.28
CA ALA A 103 -2.32 -13.42 9.38
C ALA A 103 -2.15 -11.90 9.59
N GLN A 104 -1.16 -11.48 10.38
CA GLN A 104 -0.83 -10.05 10.57
C GLN A 104 -0.30 -9.42 9.28
N ARG A 105 0.54 -10.13 8.53
CA ARG A 105 1.03 -9.72 7.21
C ARG A 105 -0.13 -9.52 6.24
N GLU A 106 -1.05 -10.49 6.15
CA GLU A 106 -2.23 -10.37 5.27
C GLU A 106 -3.08 -9.16 5.64
N GLU A 107 -3.34 -8.93 6.93
CA GLU A 107 -4.10 -7.76 7.37
C GLU A 107 -3.43 -6.44 6.99
N LEU A 108 -2.10 -6.38 7.14
CA LEU A 108 -1.34 -5.20 6.76
C LEU A 108 -1.35 -4.96 5.24
N MET A 109 -1.28 -6.02 4.44
CA MET A 109 -1.47 -5.93 2.98
C MET A 109 -2.83 -5.31 2.65
N LYS A 110 -3.92 -5.72 3.31
CA LYS A 110 -5.25 -5.12 3.07
C LYS A 110 -5.25 -3.61 3.35
N ILE A 111 -4.60 -3.18 4.43
CA ILE A 111 -4.50 -1.76 4.79
C ILE A 111 -3.68 -1.01 3.73
N ILE A 112 -2.56 -1.56 3.27
CA ILE A 112 -1.74 -0.94 2.22
C ILE A 112 -2.54 -0.81 0.92
N HIS A 113 -3.32 -1.82 0.55
CA HIS A 113 -4.17 -1.75 -0.63
C HIS A 113 -5.32 -0.74 -0.51
N GLN A 114 -5.83 -0.46 0.70
CA GLN A 114 -6.79 0.65 0.92
C GLN A 114 -6.17 2.03 0.64
N HIS A 115 -4.84 2.11 0.52
CA HIS A 115 -4.10 3.28 0.08
C HIS A 115 -3.69 3.22 -1.41
N ASP A 116 -4.29 2.33 -2.19
CA ASP A 116 -4.02 2.15 -3.63
C ASP A 116 -2.58 1.72 -3.96
N TRP A 117 -1.90 1.01 -3.04
CA TRP A 117 -0.57 0.44 -3.28
C TRP A 117 -0.61 -1.08 -3.34
N CYS A 118 -0.04 -1.65 -4.40
CA CYS A 118 -0.03 -3.08 -4.68
C CYS A 118 1.41 -3.64 -4.77
N TRP A 119 1.61 -4.90 -4.39
CA TRP A 119 2.88 -5.58 -4.55
C TRP A 119 2.96 -6.25 -5.93
N GLY A 120 3.28 -5.44 -6.94
CA GLY A 120 3.11 -5.80 -8.35
C GLY A 120 1.65 -5.76 -8.80
N HIS A 121 1.46 -5.97 -10.11
CA HIS A 121 0.15 -6.08 -10.74
C HIS A 121 -0.21 -7.55 -10.93
N THR A 122 -1.50 -7.83 -11.00
CA THR A 122 -2.06 -9.17 -11.24
C THR A 122 -1.77 -9.72 -12.64
N ASP A 123 -1.49 -8.83 -13.60
CA ASP A 123 -1.12 -9.16 -14.98
C ASP A 123 0.41 -9.25 -15.19
N MET A 124 1.21 -8.94 -14.17
CA MET A 124 2.66 -9.11 -14.23
C MET A 124 3.03 -10.56 -13.93
N ASP A 125 3.84 -11.14 -14.82
CA ASP A 125 4.54 -12.40 -14.53
C ASP A 125 5.32 -12.21 -13.23
N SER A 126 4.94 -12.99 -12.20
CA SER A 126 5.28 -12.81 -10.78
C SER A 126 6.76 -12.99 -10.43
N TYR A 127 7.66 -12.89 -11.40
CA TYR A 127 9.07 -13.23 -11.25
C TYR A 127 9.85 -12.18 -10.44
N HIS A 128 9.42 -10.90 -10.43
CA HIS A 128 10.07 -9.84 -9.64
C HIS A 128 9.10 -8.71 -9.22
N PRO A 129 8.15 -8.97 -8.31
CA PRO A 129 7.21 -7.95 -7.86
C PRO A 129 7.88 -6.86 -7.01
N GLY A 130 7.28 -5.67 -7.00
CA GLY A 130 7.65 -4.54 -6.14
C GLY A 130 6.45 -3.60 -5.97
N TRP A 131 6.51 -2.69 -4.99
CA TRP A 131 5.45 -1.70 -4.75
C TRP A 131 5.16 -0.82 -5.99
N VAL A 132 3.91 -0.86 -6.43
CA VAL A 132 3.35 -0.06 -7.51
C VAL A 132 2.01 0.52 -7.06
N ILE A 133 1.46 1.46 -7.81
CA ILE A 133 0.09 1.93 -7.59
C ILE A 133 -0.84 0.86 -8.16
N CYS A 134 -1.89 0.49 -7.43
CA CYS A 134 -2.85 -0.51 -7.89
C CYS A 134 -3.57 -0.04 -9.16
N HIS A 135 -3.75 -0.93 -10.13
CA HIS A 135 -4.72 -0.71 -11.20
C HIS A 135 -6.16 -0.83 -10.66
N PRO A 136 -7.13 -0.17 -11.30
CA PRO A 136 -8.54 -0.31 -10.93
C PRO A 136 -8.97 -1.78 -10.94
N GLY A 137 -9.49 -2.26 -9.79
CA GLY A 137 -10.00 -3.62 -9.63
C GLY A 137 -8.98 -4.68 -9.22
N GLU A 138 -7.71 -4.35 -9.01
CA GLU A 138 -6.70 -5.35 -8.59
C GLU A 138 -6.89 -5.90 -7.17
N TRP A 139 -7.67 -5.21 -6.33
CA TRP A 139 -7.87 -5.57 -4.94
C TRP A 139 -9.34 -5.47 -4.45
N GLN A 140 -10.29 -5.31 -5.38
CA GLN A 140 -11.73 -5.20 -5.04
C GLN A 140 -12.42 -6.56 -4.91
#